data_AF-A0A1B2IXC7-F1
#
_entry.id   AF-A0A1B2IXC7-F1
#
_cell.length_a   1.000
_cell.length_b   1.000
_cell.length_c   1.000
_cell.angle_alpha   90.00
_cell.angle_beta   90.00
_cell.angle_gamma   90.00
#
_symmetry.space_group_name_H-M   'P 1'
#
loop_
_entity.id
_entity.type
_entity.pdbx_description
1 polymer ?
#
loop_
_entity_poly.entity_id
_entity_poly.type
_entity_poly.pdbx_seq_one_letter_code
_entity_poly.pdbx_strand_id
1 'polypeptide(L)'
;MAQTVAQKKAQQKYNAKHKEQRKLMSYRNTARVFIRSYATDDDLAELQTLMMSRSLVNRERAQLPTVEAYMTAHDLADKLIIWDRPEDLLTARQADDDTTDWQACFDETIAPHFNRDEPVIEFKTTGQSKYYSCSQAIAILDWQDQGASS
;
A
#
# COMPACT_ATOMS: atom_id res chain seq x y z
N MET A 1 15.30 -42.80 -5.50
CA MET A 1 16.47 -42.93 -4.59
C MET A 1 16.17 -42.17 -3.30
N ALA A 2 16.44 -42.77 -2.13
CA ALA A 2 16.17 -42.13 -0.84
C ALA A 2 17.27 -41.12 -0.49
N GLN A 3 16.91 -39.89 -0.11
CA GLN A 3 17.87 -38.85 0.29
C GLN A 3 18.64 -39.26 1.55
N THR A 4 19.95 -39.03 1.54
CA THR A 4 20.82 -39.30 2.69
C THR A 4 20.53 -38.31 3.83
N VAL A 5 20.86 -38.71 5.07
CA VAL A 5 20.68 -37.85 6.26
C VAL A 5 21.44 -36.52 6.11
N ALA A 6 22.60 -36.54 5.46
CA ALA A 6 23.38 -35.34 5.16
C ALA A 6 22.69 -34.43 4.13
N GLN A 7 22.12 -35.00 3.06
CA GLN A 7 21.32 -34.24 2.07
C GLN A 7 20.07 -33.63 2.71
N LYS A 8 19.37 -34.36 3.59
CA LYS A 8 18.23 -33.82 4.34
C LYS A 8 18.63 -32.65 5.23
N LYS A 9 19.73 -32.76 6.00
CA LYS A 9 20.22 -31.66 6.86
C LYS A 9 20.65 -30.44 6.05
N ALA A 10 21.34 -30.65 4.92
CA ALA A 10 21.73 -29.58 4.01
C ALA A 10 20.50 -28.89 3.38
N GLN A 11 19.53 -29.67 2.92
CA GLN A 11 18.26 -29.15 2.39
C GLN A 11 17.48 -28.37 3.45
N GLN A 12 17.43 -28.85 4.69
CA GLN A 12 16.78 -28.14 5.80
C GLN A 12 17.45 -26.78 6.10
N LYS A 13 18.77 -26.73 6.11
CA LYS A 13 19.52 -25.48 6.35
C LYS A 13 19.33 -24.49 5.20
N TYR A 14 19.35 -24.96 3.96
CA TYR A 14 19.02 -24.15 2.77
C TYR A 14 17.57 -23.65 2.83
N ASN A 15 16.64 -24.54 3.17
CA ASN A 15 15.23 -24.24 3.32
C ASN A 15 14.96 -23.16 4.39
N ALA A 16 15.66 -23.23 5.52
CA ALA A 16 15.58 -22.23 6.58
C ALA A 16 16.07 -20.86 6.11
N LYS A 17 17.20 -20.80 5.38
CA LYS A 17 17.77 -19.56 4.85
C LYS A 17 16.92 -18.93 3.73
N HIS A 18 16.21 -19.75 2.95
CA HIS A 18 15.37 -19.32 1.82
C HIS A 18 13.87 -19.44 2.11
N LYS A 19 13.46 -19.31 3.37
CA LYS A 19 12.06 -19.52 3.80
C LYS A 19 11.06 -18.61 3.06
N GLU A 20 11.33 -17.31 3.00
CA GLU A 20 10.42 -16.35 2.35
C GLU A 20 10.34 -16.54 0.84
N GLN A 21 11.48 -16.78 0.18
CA GLN A 21 11.51 -17.07 -1.25
C GLN A 21 10.72 -18.34 -1.59
N ARG A 22 10.84 -19.39 -0.78
CA ARG A 22 10.05 -20.63 -0.97
C ARG A 22 8.57 -20.41 -0.70
N LYS A 23 8.22 -19.64 0.33
CA LYS A 23 6.83 -19.27 0.64
C LYS A 23 6.19 -18.56 -0.56
N LEU A 24 6.88 -17.56 -1.13
CA LEU A 24 6.43 -16.86 -2.33
C LEU A 24 6.26 -17.82 -3.53
N MET A 25 7.26 -18.67 -3.79
CA MET A 25 7.17 -19.64 -4.89
C MET A 25 6.04 -20.63 -4.72
N SER A 26 5.79 -21.08 -3.49
CA SER A 26 4.66 -21.95 -3.18
C SER A 26 3.33 -21.27 -3.53
N TYR A 27 3.10 -20.04 -3.07
CA TYR A 27 1.87 -19.30 -3.39
C TYR A 27 1.71 -19.06 -4.90
N ARG A 28 2.79 -18.68 -5.59
CA ARG A 28 2.76 -18.49 -7.05
C ARG A 28 2.38 -19.77 -7.79
N ASN A 29 2.93 -20.91 -7.36
CA ASN A 29 2.61 -22.19 -7.99
C ASN A 29 1.18 -22.62 -7.71
N THR A 30 0.71 -22.50 -6.45
CA THR A 30 -0.69 -22.80 -6.10
C THR A 30 -1.65 -21.92 -6.89
N ALA A 31 -1.41 -20.60 -6.97
CA ALA A 31 -2.25 -19.69 -7.73
C ALA A 31 -2.28 -20.03 -9.23
N ARG A 32 -1.11 -20.36 -9.83
CA ARG A 32 -1.05 -20.80 -11.23
C ARG A 32 -1.87 -22.05 -11.48
N VAL A 33 -1.75 -23.04 -10.60
CA VAL A 33 -2.49 -24.30 -10.71
C VAL A 33 -3.99 -24.05 -10.55
N PHE A 34 -4.40 -23.22 -9.58
CA PHE A 34 -5.78 -22.81 -9.40
C PHE A 34 -6.36 -22.18 -10.67
N ILE A 35 -5.73 -21.11 -11.15
CA ILE A 35 -6.16 -20.38 -12.36
C ILE A 35 -6.23 -21.28 -13.59
N ARG A 36 -5.25 -22.19 -13.76
CA ARG A 36 -5.15 -23.01 -14.97
C ARG A 36 -6.10 -24.21 -14.97
N SER A 37 -6.37 -24.78 -13.81
CA SER A 37 -6.99 -26.12 -13.71
C SER A 37 -8.31 -26.14 -12.94
N TYR A 38 -8.61 -25.13 -12.14
CA TYR A 38 -9.74 -25.16 -11.20
C TYR A 38 -10.65 -23.94 -11.28
N ALA A 39 -10.13 -22.76 -11.64
CA ALA A 39 -10.90 -21.52 -11.63
C ALA A 39 -12.08 -21.56 -12.60
N THR A 40 -13.24 -21.14 -12.10
CA THR A 40 -14.44 -20.83 -12.88
C THR A 40 -14.37 -19.41 -13.45
N ASP A 41 -15.29 -19.05 -14.35
CA ASP A 41 -15.36 -17.69 -14.88
C ASP A 41 -15.60 -16.65 -13.78
N ASP A 42 -16.39 -16.98 -12.76
CA ASP A 42 -16.64 -16.12 -11.59
C ASP A 42 -15.36 -15.91 -10.77
N ASP A 43 -14.60 -16.99 -10.52
CA ASP A 43 -13.30 -16.90 -9.83
C ASP A 43 -12.33 -16.01 -10.61
N LEU A 44 -12.31 -16.13 -11.95
CA LEU A 44 -11.45 -15.32 -12.80
C LEU A 44 -11.85 -13.84 -12.76
N ALA A 45 -13.14 -13.52 -12.74
CA ALA A 45 -13.64 -12.16 -12.62
C ALA A 45 -13.29 -11.52 -11.26
N GLU A 46 -13.42 -12.28 -10.16
CA GLU A 46 -12.97 -11.83 -8.84
C GLU A 46 -11.45 -11.59 -8.81
N LEU A 47 -10.68 -12.56 -9.32
CA LEU A 47 -9.21 -12.44 -9.39
C LEU A 47 -8.77 -11.24 -10.23
N GLN A 48 -9.44 -10.93 -11.34
CA GLN A 48 -9.18 -9.72 -12.11
C GLN A 48 -9.38 -8.46 -11.28
N THR A 49 -10.48 -8.39 -10.51
CA THR A 49 -10.76 -7.26 -9.61
C THR A 49 -9.66 -7.10 -8.56
N LEU A 50 -9.25 -8.21 -7.91
CA LEU A 50 -8.16 -8.21 -6.94
C LEU A 50 -6.82 -7.79 -7.57
N MET A 51 -6.53 -8.26 -8.78
CA MET A 51 -5.32 -7.89 -9.52
C MET A 51 -5.30 -6.41 -9.89
N MET A 52 -6.44 -5.84 -10.28
CA MET A 52 -6.58 -4.41 -10.58
C MET A 52 -6.37 -3.57 -9.32
N SER A 53 -7.06 -3.88 -8.22
CA SER A 53 -6.89 -3.20 -6.94
C SER A 53 -5.44 -3.27 -6.45
N ARG A 54 -4.79 -4.45 -6.50
CA ARG A 54 -3.39 -4.57 -6.08
C ARG A 54 -2.42 -3.83 -7.00
N SER A 55 -2.69 -3.81 -8.31
CA SER A 55 -1.88 -3.05 -9.27
C SER A 55 -1.95 -1.55 -9.01
N LEU A 56 -3.13 -1.03 -8.66
CA LEU A 56 -3.32 0.36 -8.25
C LEU A 56 -2.48 0.69 -7.02
N VAL A 57 -2.63 -0.09 -5.94
CA VAL A 57 -1.83 0.09 -4.71
C VAL A 57 -0.32 0.07 -5.00
N ASN A 58 0.15 -0.89 -5.80
CA ASN A 58 1.56 -0.97 -6.15
C ASN A 58 2.03 0.27 -6.93
N ARG A 59 1.19 0.82 -7.80
CA ARG A 59 1.49 2.03 -8.57
C ARG A 59 1.59 3.25 -7.66
N GLU A 60 0.63 3.46 -6.76
CA GLU A 60 0.67 4.58 -5.81
C GLU A 60 1.91 4.49 -4.92
N ARG A 61 2.22 3.30 -4.40
CA ARG A 61 3.44 3.09 -3.59
C ARG A 61 4.73 3.35 -4.36
N ALA A 62 4.77 3.03 -5.64
CA ALA A 62 5.94 3.31 -6.46
C ALA A 62 6.22 4.81 -6.64
N GLN A 63 5.22 5.66 -6.40
CA GLN A 63 5.32 7.12 -6.49
C GLN A 63 5.67 7.79 -5.15
N LEU A 64 5.62 7.07 -4.02
CA LEU A 64 5.98 7.62 -2.71
C LEU A 64 7.34 8.33 -2.67
N PRO A 65 8.42 7.77 -3.27
CA PRO A 65 9.72 8.44 -3.27
C PRO A 65 9.69 9.82 -3.95
N THR A 66 8.79 10.02 -4.91
CA THR A 66 8.60 11.34 -5.53
C THR A 66 8.01 12.31 -4.53
N VAL A 67 6.94 11.94 -3.82
CA VAL A 67 6.34 12.79 -2.77
C VAL A 67 7.34 13.09 -1.66
N GLU A 68 8.07 12.09 -1.18
CA GLU A 68 9.12 12.24 -0.16
C GLU A 68 10.23 13.20 -0.60
N ALA A 69 10.66 13.10 -1.86
CA ALA A 69 11.65 14.01 -2.45
C ALA A 69 11.13 15.45 -2.49
N TYR A 70 9.87 15.67 -2.90
CA TYR A 70 9.24 16.99 -2.85
C TYR A 70 9.14 17.53 -1.43
N MET A 71 8.69 16.71 -0.47
CA MET A 71 8.62 17.13 0.93
C MET A 71 9.97 17.60 1.47
N THR A 72 11.03 16.87 1.12
CA THR A 72 12.39 17.18 1.55
C THR A 72 12.91 18.44 0.89
N ALA A 73 12.68 18.61 -0.42
CA ALA A 73 13.17 19.76 -1.18
C ALA A 73 12.51 21.08 -0.76
N HIS A 74 11.25 21.04 -0.32
CA HIS A 74 10.46 22.23 0.03
C HIS A 74 10.18 22.38 1.53
N ASP A 75 10.81 21.58 2.39
CA ASP A 75 10.65 21.59 3.85
C ASP A 75 9.17 21.51 4.29
N LEU A 76 8.44 20.52 3.75
CA LEU A 76 6.99 20.37 3.94
C LEU A 76 6.61 19.37 5.03
N ALA A 77 7.55 18.90 5.85
CA ALA A 77 7.30 17.85 6.86
C ALA A 77 6.18 18.24 7.87
N ASP A 78 6.04 19.52 8.19
CA ASP A 78 4.98 20.00 9.09
C ASP A 78 3.61 20.14 8.42
N LYS A 79 3.60 20.22 7.07
CA LYS A 79 2.41 20.48 6.25
C LYS A 79 1.88 19.24 5.56
N LEU A 80 2.70 18.19 5.42
CA LEU A 80 2.35 16.99 4.68
C LEU A 80 2.73 15.76 5.48
N ILE A 81 1.78 14.81 5.60
CA ILE A 81 2.01 13.52 6.26
C ILE A 81 1.71 12.41 5.26
N ILE A 82 2.59 11.42 5.23
CA ILE A 82 2.40 10.19 4.48
C ILE A 82 1.93 9.11 5.45
N TRP A 83 0.73 8.59 5.23
CA TRP A 83 0.20 7.45 5.94
C TRP A 83 0.36 6.20 5.08
N ASP A 84 1.02 5.19 5.63
CA ASP A 84 1.31 3.95 4.90
C ASP A 84 0.04 3.22 4.47
N ARG A 85 -1.01 3.29 5.30
CA ARG A 85 -2.35 2.76 5.04
C ARG A 85 -3.39 3.70 5.64
N PRO A 86 -4.65 3.68 5.16
CA PRO A 86 -5.74 4.46 5.75
C PRO A 86 -6.00 4.08 7.22
N GLU A 87 -5.84 2.81 7.57
CA GLU A 87 -5.99 2.34 8.97
C GLU A 87 -4.95 2.96 9.92
N ASP A 88 -3.74 3.25 9.43
CA ASP A 88 -2.69 3.85 10.25
C ASP A 88 -3.04 5.31 10.59
N LEU A 89 -3.66 6.03 9.65
CA LEU A 89 -4.26 7.35 9.88
C LEU A 89 -5.37 7.27 10.93
N LEU A 90 -6.34 6.37 10.77
CA LEU A 90 -7.45 6.21 11.72
C LEU A 90 -6.96 5.93 13.14
N THR A 91 -6.01 4.99 13.26
CA THR A 91 -5.40 4.62 14.54
C THR A 91 -4.73 5.82 15.21
N ALA A 92 -3.98 6.61 14.45
CA ALA A 92 -3.33 7.81 14.98
C ALA A 92 -4.36 8.85 15.44
N ARG A 93 -5.45 9.06 14.69
CA ARG A 93 -6.50 10.03 15.06
C ARG A 93 -7.26 9.64 16.32
N GLN A 94 -7.62 8.36 16.45
CA GLN A 94 -8.28 7.83 17.65
C GLN A 94 -7.37 7.88 18.88
N ALA A 95 -6.05 7.85 18.71
CA ALA A 95 -5.09 7.99 19.80
C ALA A 95 -4.91 9.45 20.23
N ASP A 96 -4.99 10.40 19.29
CA ASP A 96 -4.82 11.84 19.54
C ASP A 96 -6.07 12.49 20.16
N ASP A 97 -7.26 12.03 19.79
CA ASP A 97 -8.54 12.61 20.23
C ASP A 97 -9.61 11.51 20.36
N ASP A 98 -10.02 11.26 21.60
CA ASP A 98 -11.05 10.27 21.96
C ASP A 98 -12.48 10.85 21.97
N THR A 99 -12.63 12.16 21.74
CA THR A 99 -13.92 12.86 21.81
C THR A 99 -14.61 12.96 20.45
N THR A 100 -13.83 13.03 19.37
CA THR A 100 -14.35 13.04 18.00
C THR A 100 -14.61 11.62 17.52
N ASP A 101 -15.75 11.39 16.86
CA ASP A 101 -16.04 10.12 16.19
C ASP A 101 -15.23 10.00 14.88
N TRP A 102 -13.94 9.72 15.03
CA TRP A 102 -13.02 9.52 13.92
C TRP A 102 -13.37 8.30 13.07
N GLN A 103 -14.08 7.31 13.63
CA GLN A 103 -14.54 6.16 12.88
C GLN A 103 -15.59 6.59 11.86
N ALA A 104 -16.63 7.33 12.29
CA ALA A 104 -17.64 7.86 11.38
C ALA A 104 -17.03 8.78 10.30
N CYS A 105 -16.12 9.67 10.69
CA CYS A 105 -15.40 10.54 9.76
C CYS A 105 -14.61 9.73 8.71
N PHE A 106 -13.91 8.69 9.14
CA PHE A 106 -13.12 7.83 8.26
C PHE A 106 -14.00 7.05 7.28
N ASP A 107 -15.10 6.48 7.75
CA ASP A 107 -16.02 5.69 6.92
C ASP A 107 -16.73 6.55 5.88
N GLU A 108 -16.97 7.83 6.17
CA GLU A 108 -17.57 8.78 5.23
C GLU A 108 -16.55 9.35 4.23
N THR A 109 -15.34 9.69 4.66
CA THR A 109 -14.42 10.54 3.88
C THR A 109 -13.18 9.82 3.32
N ILE A 110 -12.77 8.70 3.92
CA ILE A 110 -11.53 7.99 3.54
C ILE A 110 -11.86 6.61 2.96
N ALA A 111 -12.56 5.76 3.71
CA ALA A 111 -12.83 4.37 3.31
C ALA A 111 -13.44 4.21 1.90
N PRO A 112 -14.33 5.10 1.41
CA PRO A 112 -14.91 4.98 0.07
C PRO A 112 -13.94 5.31 -1.08
N HIS A 113 -12.83 6.02 -0.79
CA HIS A 113 -11.95 6.60 -1.80
C HIS A 113 -10.56 5.95 -1.86
N PHE A 114 -10.18 5.19 -0.84
CA PHE A 114 -8.87 4.57 -0.73
C PHE A 114 -8.97 3.05 -0.55
N ASN A 115 -8.07 2.31 -1.21
CA ASN A 115 -7.95 0.88 -0.90
C ASN A 115 -7.27 0.69 0.46
N ARG A 116 -7.58 -0.41 1.16
CA ARG A 116 -7.01 -0.73 2.49
C ARG A 116 -5.49 -0.65 2.57
N ASP A 117 -4.79 -1.03 1.50
CA ASP A 117 -3.33 -1.10 1.48
C ASP A 117 -2.68 0.09 0.73
N GLU A 118 -3.49 1.07 0.30
CA GLU A 118 -3.07 2.26 -0.43
C GLU A 118 -2.54 3.36 0.51
N PRO A 119 -1.39 3.99 0.20
CA PRO A 119 -0.92 5.11 1.00
C PRO A 119 -1.85 6.33 0.87
N VAL A 120 -2.01 7.06 1.97
CA VAL A 120 -2.80 8.29 2.02
C VAL A 120 -1.88 9.48 2.29
N ILE A 121 -1.95 10.49 1.44
CA ILE A 121 -1.21 11.74 1.62
C ILE A 121 -2.13 12.77 2.26
N GLU A 122 -1.79 13.19 3.46
CA GLU A 122 -2.51 14.23 4.19
C GLU A 122 -1.81 15.59 3.99
N PHE A 123 -2.56 16.57 3.52
CA PHE A 123 -2.15 17.97 3.48
C PHE A 123 -2.80 18.70 4.66
N LYS A 124 -1.98 19.20 5.58
CA LYS A 124 -2.38 20.05 6.69
C LYS A 124 -2.46 21.51 6.23
N THR A 125 -3.66 22.06 6.33
CA THR A 125 -3.93 23.49 6.13
C THR A 125 -4.44 24.11 7.44
N THR A 126 -4.48 25.44 7.52
CA THR A 126 -4.91 26.15 8.74
C THR A 126 -6.33 25.76 9.13
N GLY A 127 -6.45 24.84 10.10
CA GLY A 127 -7.73 24.36 10.63
C GLY A 127 -8.38 23.19 9.89
N GLN A 128 -7.77 22.65 8.81
CA GLN A 128 -8.34 21.52 8.05
C GLN A 128 -7.26 20.61 7.46
N SER A 129 -7.55 19.31 7.39
CA SER A 129 -6.76 18.33 6.66
C SER A 129 -7.48 17.89 5.39
N LYS A 130 -6.73 17.68 4.31
CA LYS A 130 -7.22 17.10 3.06
C LYS A 130 -6.41 15.86 2.71
N TYR A 131 -7.07 14.87 2.11
CA TYR A 131 -6.50 13.55 1.88
C TYR A 131 -6.50 13.22 0.40
N TYR A 132 -5.36 12.72 -0.09
CA TYR A 132 -5.12 12.47 -1.50
C TYR A 132 -4.37 11.16 -1.70
N SER A 133 -4.61 10.51 -2.85
CA SER A 133 -3.71 9.47 -3.36
C SER A 133 -2.33 10.07 -3.70
N CYS A 134 -1.31 9.22 -3.86
CA CYS A 134 0.03 9.70 -4.26
C CYS A 134 -0.03 10.43 -5.60
N SER A 135 -0.74 9.87 -6.59
CA SER A 135 -0.90 10.49 -7.91
C SER A 135 -1.55 11.88 -7.84
N GLN A 136 -2.58 12.05 -7.00
CA GLN A 136 -3.22 13.35 -6.79
C GLN A 136 -2.31 14.33 -6.05
N ALA A 137 -1.60 13.87 -5.03
CA ALA A 137 -0.66 14.70 -4.28
C ALA A 137 0.44 15.25 -5.19
N ILE A 138 1.03 14.42 -6.06
CA ILE A 138 2.03 14.85 -7.04
C ILE A 138 1.45 15.91 -7.97
N ALA A 139 0.26 15.69 -8.53
CA ALA A 139 -0.37 16.66 -9.42
C ALA A 139 -0.61 18.03 -8.73
N ILE A 140 -0.95 18.04 -7.44
CA ILE A 140 -1.11 19.26 -6.65
C ILE A 140 0.24 19.96 -6.44
N LEU A 141 1.28 19.22 -6.07
CA LEU A 141 2.62 19.75 -5.83
C LEU A 141 3.22 20.34 -7.11
N ASP A 142 3.09 19.63 -8.24
CA ASP A 142 3.55 20.09 -9.56
C ASP A 142 2.87 21.41 -9.97
N TRP A 143 1.57 21.53 -9.71
CA TRP A 143 0.83 22.76 -10.00
C TRP A 143 1.29 23.94 -9.15
N GLN A 144 1.60 23.71 -7.87
CA GLN A 144 2.12 24.74 -6.97
C GLN A 144 3.49 25.27 -7.41
N ASP A 145 4.37 24.39 -7.88
CA ASP A 145 5.71 24.76 -8.34
C ASP A 145 5.67 25.61 -9.63
N GLN A 146 4.75 25.28 -10.54
CA GLN A 146 4.51 26.06 -11.76
C GLN A 146 3.91 27.45 -11.46
N GLY A 147 3.00 27.54 -10.49
CA GLY A 147 2.38 28.80 -10.06
C GLY A 147 3.34 29.72 -9.32
N ALA A 148 4.34 29.19 -8.61
CA ALA A 148 5.36 29.98 -7.92
C ALA A 148 6.46 30.53 -8.86
N SER A 149 6.60 29.96 -10.05
CA SER A 149 7.58 30.36 -11.07
C SER A 149 7.06 31.41 -12.07
N SER A 150 5.82 31.89 -11.89
CA SER A 150 5.13 32.88 -12.75
C SER A 150 4.97 34.23 -12.05
#